data_AF-A0AAU6WWP8-F1
#
_entry.id   AF-A0AAU6WWP8-F1
#
_cell.length_a   1.000
_cell.length_b   1.000
_cell.length_c   1.000
_cell.angle_alpha   90.00
_cell.angle_beta   90.00
_cell.angle_gamma   90.00
#
_symmetry.space_group_name_H-M   'P 1'
#
loop_
_entity.id
_entity.type
_entity.pdbx_description
1 polymer ?
#
loop_
_entity_poly.entity_id
_entity_poly.type
_entity_poly.pdbx_seq_one_letter_code
_entity_poly.pdbx_strand_id
1 'polypeptide(L)'
;MRSLDRPKQLLNYLTASKDFNRFSLAVTLLFLFLSLAAQAQKISINTIGGKLSQQDTISLSRLIKYQANIYNGLFAKSIPDSLPVVINLFSKRSQFNQAKKEANVTVTHTGFYSPATKECFVFKGEGFQHVINHEVSHLFMHFQNVKRMPRWVDEGLAEFFEEIYVGDNGAIYINAQPGRLQRMKEYVRDGKLDLYDFLSEQTNAGWNKKEELTFRYDVAYALVYYIVKTNPQFINHIFSALQDDKSSVDALGLVYSNLEILQNRLKLYYR
;
A
#
# COMPACT_ATOMS: atom_id res chain seq x y z
N MET A 1 5.40 -26.41 -86.43
CA MET A 1 6.14 -27.45 -85.68
C MET A 1 6.82 -26.76 -84.50
N ARG A 2 6.67 -27.32 -83.30
CA ARG A 2 6.83 -26.67 -81.99
C ARG A 2 8.24 -26.12 -81.71
N SER A 3 8.32 -24.90 -81.19
CA SER A 3 9.35 -24.47 -80.24
C SER A 3 8.80 -23.26 -79.46
N LEU A 4 8.49 -23.48 -78.19
CA LEU A 4 7.88 -22.52 -77.28
C LEU A 4 8.90 -21.48 -76.83
N ASP A 5 8.64 -20.22 -77.20
CA ASP A 5 9.17 -19.05 -76.52
C ASP A 5 8.68 -19.04 -75.06
N ARG A 6 9.62 -19.01 -74.10
CA ARG A 6 9.36 -18.66 -72.70
C ARG A 6 9.85 -17.24 -72.45
N PRO A 7 8.96 -16.24 -72.31
CA PRO A 7 9.35 -14.91 -71.89
C PRO A 7 9.61 -14.85 -70.39
N LYS A 8 10.68 -14.15 -70.01
CA LYS A 8 10.95 -13.65 -68.65
C LYS A 8 9.81 -12.70 -68.22
N GLN A 9 8.77 -13.21 -67.58
CA GLN A 9 7.81 -12.41 -66.82
C GLN A 9 7.38 -13.15 -65.56
N LEU A 10 8.23 -13.13 -64.53
CA LEU A 10 7.86 -13.59 -63.19
C LEU A 10 8.68 -12.88 -62.11
N LEU A 11 8.97 -11.59 -62.32
CA LEU A 11 9.70 -10.78 -61.34
C LEU A 11 9.21 -9.33 -61.25
N ASN A 12 7.90 -9.08 -61.33
CA ASN A 12 7.34 -7.74 -61.10
C ASN A 12 5.98 -7.72 -60.39
N TYR A 13 5.63 -8.77 -59.63
CA TYR A 13 4.41 -8.78 -58.78
C TYR A 13 4.70 -8.96 -57.27
N LEU A 14 5.95 -8.81 -56.82
CA LEU A 14 6.34 -8.94 -55.41
C LEU A 14 6.92 -7.65 -54.79
N THR A 15 6.71 -6.50 -55.43
CA THR A 15 7.19 -5.20 -54.94
C THR A 15 6.08 -4.18 -54.67
N ALA A 16 4.79 -4.57 -54.77
CA ALA A 16 3.66 -3.69 -54.47
C ALA A 16 2.87 -4.03 -53.18
N SER A 17 3.18 -5.14 -52.48
CA SER A 17 2.47 -5.52 -51.24
C SER A 17 3.22 -5.21 -49.93
N LYS A 18 4.46 -4.71 -50.01
CA LYS A 18 5.25 -4.41 -48.81
C LYS A 18 4.97 -3.04 -48.19
N ASP A 19 4.44 -2.09 -48.96
CA ASP A 19 4.19 -0.73 -48.47
C ASP A 19 2.77 -0.53 -47.94
N PHE A 20 1.79 -1.30 -48.43
CA PHE A 20 0.43 -1.26 -47.88
C PHE A 20 0.33 -1.89 -46.47
N ASN A 21 1.23 -2.84 -46.16
CA ASN A 21 1.31 -3.45 -44.84
C ASN A 21 2.05 -2.60 -43.81
N ARG A 22 2.98 -1.72 -44.21
CA ARG A 22 3.73 -0.88 -43.27
C ARG A 22 2.91 0.31 -42.75
N PHE A 23 2.04 0.87 -43.58
CA PHE A 23 1.13 1.94 -43.17
C PHE A 23 0.01 1.43 -42.25
N SER A 24 -0.53 0.24 -42.53
CA SER A 24 -1.54 -0.41 -41.67
C SER A 24 -0.95 -0.88 -40.33
N LEU A 25 0.29 -1.40 -40.31
CA LEU A 25 0.96 -1.80 -39.07
C LEU A 25 1.34 -0.60 -38.21
N ALA A 26 1.77 0.52 -38.81
CA ALA A 26 2.12 1.75 -38.10
C ALA A 26 0.89 2.42 -37.47
N VAL A 27 -0.25 2.44 -38.15
CA VAL A 27 -1.52 2.95 -37.60
C VAL A 27 -2.04 2.02 -36.49
N THR A 28 -1.95 0.70 -36.66
CA THR A 28 -2.35 -0.27 -35.60
C THR A 28 -1.45 -0.18 -34.36
N LEU A 29 -0.14 0.04 -34.54
CA LEU A 29 0.80 0.26 -33.44
C LEU A 29 0.57 1.63 -32.75
N LEU A 30 0.21 2.68 -33.49
CA LEU A 30 -0.14 3.98 -32.91
C LEU A 30 -1.41 3.90 -32.04
N PHE A 31 -2.39 3.06 -32.40
CA PHE A 31 -3.56 2.77 -31.57
C PHE A 31 -3.27 1.83 -30.38
N LEU A 32 -2.26 0.96 -30.48
CA LEU A 32 -1.78 0.14 -29.35
C LEU A 32 -0.98 0.96 -28.32
N PHE A 33 -0.30 2.02 -28.73
CA PHE A 33 0.37 2.95 -27.80
C PHE A 33 -0.57 4.04 -27.24
N LEU A 34 -1.70 4.32 -27.88
CA LEU A 34 -2.75 5.21 -27.35
C LEU A 34 -3.74 4.50 -26.41
N SER A 35 -3.73 3.17 -26.35
CA SER A 35 -4.59 2.40 -25.44
C SER A 35 -3.89 1.95 -24.14
N LEU A 36 -2.59 2.25 -23.98
CA LEU A 36 -1.98 2.42 -22.65
C LEU A 36 -2.36 3.79 -22.08
N ALA A 37 -3.66 4.11 -22.10
CA ALA A 37 -4.19 5.01 -21.10
C ALA A 37 -3.92 4.30 -19.77
N ALA A 38 -2.84 4.73 -19.10
CA ALA A 38 -2.53 4.32 -17.74
C ALA A 38 -3.83 4.52 -16.95
N GLN A 39 -4.56 3.43 -16.70
CA GLN A 39 -5.77 3.56 -15.92
C GLN A 39 -5.27 4.00 -14.54
N ALA A 40 -5.69 5.19 -14.15
CA ALA A 40 -5.49 5.64 -12.79
C ALA A 40 -6.35 4.74 -11.92
N GLN A 41 -5.85 4.34 -10.75
CA GLN A 41 -6.69 3.76 -9.72
C GLN A 41 -7.97 4.61 -9.61
N LYS A 42 -9.14 3.97 -9.67
CA LYS A 42 -10.42 4.66 -9.59
C LYS A 42 -10.61 5.19 -8.17
N ILE A 43 -10.15 6.42 -7.96
CA ILE A 43 -10.21 7.09 -6.67
C ILE A 43 -11.43 8.01 -6.67
N SER A 44 -12.33 7.81 -5.69
CA SER A 44 -13.49 8.64 -5.46
C SER A 44 -13.32 9.36 -4.13
N ILE A 45 -13.01 10.66 -4.17
CA ILE A 45 -12.91 11.49 -2.97
C ILE A 45 -14.23 12.25 -2.80
N ASN A 46 -15.04 11.80 -1.85
CA ASN A 46 -16.30 12.42 -1.49
C ASN A 46 -16.04 13.51 -0.43
N THR A 47 -15.99 14.77 -0.84
CA THR A 47 -15.80 15.89 0.09
C THR A 47 -17.14 16.32 0.70
N ILE A 48 -17.25 16.22 2.03
CA ILE A 48 -18.45 16.55 2.79
C ILE A 48 -18.24 17.89 3.50
N GLY A 49 -19.02 18.90 3.10
CA GLY A 49 -19.01 20.23 3.72
C GLY A 49 -17.81 21.12 3.34
N GLY A 50 -17.06 20.77 2.28
CA GLY A 50 -15.93 21.56 1.78
C GLY A 50 -15.43 21.07 0.42
N LYS A 51 -14.27 21.57 -0.02
CA LYS A 51 -13.61 21.19 -1.28
C LYS A 51 -12.20 20.69 -1.02
N LEU A 52 -11.70 19.80 -1.86
CA LEU A 52 -10.29 19.42 -1.92
C LEU A 52 -9.61 20.22 -3.04
N SER A 53 -8.36 20.65 -2.83
CA SER A 53 -7.65 21.35 -3.91
C SER A 53 -7.27 20.38 -5.04
N GLN A 54 -7.04 20.91 -6.24
CA GLN A 54 -6.56 20.10 -7.36
C GLN A 54 -5.19 19.49 -7.06
N GLN A 55 -4.31 20.24 -6.40
CA GLN A 55 -2.98 19.76 -6.02
C GLN A 55 -3.05 18.61 -5.02
N ASP A 56 -3.90 18.72 -3.99
CA ASP A 56 -4.13 17.62 -3.04
C ASP A 56 -4.69 16.39 -3.75
N THR A 57 -5.64 16.59 -4.67
CA THR A 57 -6.25 15.49 -5.44
C THR A 57 -5.22 14.75 -6.28
N ILE A 58 -4.34 15.48 -6.96
CA ILE A 58 -3.25 14.89 -7.75
C ILE A 58 -2.26 14.17 -6.83
N SER A 59 -1.84 14.81 -5.74
CA SER A 59 -0.91 14.23 -4.76
C SER A 59 -1.45 12.91 -4.20
N LEU A 60 -2.66 12.93 -3.63
CA LEU A 60 -3.31 11.74 -3.07
C LEU A 60 -3.47 10.65 -4.12
N SER A 61 -3.84 11.00 -5.35
CA SER A 61 -4.00 10.02 -6.42
C SER A 61 -2.70 9.28 -6.74
N ARG A 62 -1.57 9.99 -6.72
CA ARG A 62 -0.24 9.42 -6.94
C ARG A 62 0.19 8.55 -5.76
N LEU A 63 -0.04 9.02 -4.53
CA LEU A 63 0.31 8.29 -3.31
C LEU A 63 -0.51 6.99 -3.17
N ILE A 64 -1.82 7.05 -3.42
CA ILE A 64 -2.70 5.88 -3.38
C ILE A 64 -2.29 4.84 -4.45
N LYS A 65 -1.99 5.29 -5.68
CA LYS A 65 -1.49 4.39 -6.72
C LYS A 65 -0.14 3.77 -6.35
N TYR A 66 0.74 4.54 -5.73
CA TYR A 66 2.02 4.03 -5.25
C TYR A 66 1.84 2.97 -4.17
N GLN A 67 0.99 3.23 -3.17
CA GLN A 67 0.64 2.23 -2.15
C GLN A 67 0.09 0.94 -2.78
N ALA A 68 -0.86 1.05 -3.71
CA ALA A 68 -1.41 -0.12 -4.42
C ALA A 68 -0.30 -0.95 -5.09
N ASN A 69 0.66 -0.30 -5.76
CA ASN A 69 1.80 -0.99 -6.38
C ASN A 69 2.70 -1.69 -5.36
N ILE A 70 2.93 -1.08 -4.18
CA ILE A 70 3.67 -1.75 -3.11
C ILE A 70 2.92 -2.98 -2.64
N TYR A 71 1.61 -2.86 -2.35
CA TYR A 71 0.77 -4.00 -1.97
C TYR A 71 0.75 -5.11 -3.04
N ASN A 72 0.77 -4.75 -4.33
CA ASN A 72 0.87 -5.73 -5.41
C ASN A 72 2.16 -6.55 -5.31
N GLY A 73 3.29 -5.90 -5.01
CA GLY A 73 4.58 -6.55 -4.79
C GLY A 73 4.62 -7.39 -3.52
N LEU A 74 4.04 -6.89 -2.42
CA LEU A 74 4.00 -7.57 -1.12
C LEU A 74 3.22 -8.89 -1.17
N PHE A 75 2.11 -8.91 -1.91
CA PHE A 75 1.17 -10.04 -1.93
C PHE A 75 1.22 -10.85 -3.23
N ALA A 76 2.11 -10.50 -4.16
CA ALA A 76 2.17 -11.04 -5.52
C ALA A 76 0.79 -11.11 -6.22
N LYS A 77 -0.10 -10.16 -5.89
CA LYS A 77 -1.50 -10.13 -6.31
C LYS A 77 -1.89 -8.71 -6.70
N SER A 78 -2.33 -8.55 -7.94
CA SER A 78 -2.71 -7.26 -8.49
C SER A 78 -4.01 -6.73 -7.88
N ILE A 79 -3.92 -5.52 -7.31
CA ILE A 79 -5.04 -4.64 -7.03
C ILE A 79 -5.47 -4.02 -8.36
N PRO A 80 -6.70 -4.27 -8.83
CA PRO A 80 -7.15 -3.74 -10.09
C PRO A 80 -7.36 -2.22 -10.00
N ASP A 81 -7.00 -1.49 -11.05
CA ASP A 81 -7.27 -0.05 -11.16
C ASP A 81 -8.79 0.26 -11.03
N SER A 82 -9.66 -0.72 -11.29
CA SER A 82 -11.10 -0.60 -11.11
C SER A 82 -11.59 -0.66 -9.66
N LEU A 83 -10.75 -1.08 -8.70
CA LEU A 83 -11.10 -1.10 -7.28
C LEU A 83 -11.42 0.33 -6.82
N PRO A 84 -12.67 0.63 -6.39
CA PRO A 84 -12.99 1.96 -5.90
C PRO A 84 -12.27 2.22 -4.58
N VAL A 85 -11.44 3.26 -4.55
CA VAL A 85 -10.93 3.84 -3.30
C VAL A 85 -11.84 4.99 -2.92
N VAL A 86 -12.76 4.74 -2.00
CA VAL A 86 -13.76 5.73 -1.56
C VAL A 86 -13.30 6.42 -0.28
N ILE A 87 -13.10 7.74 -0.35
CA ILE A 87 -12.65 8.56 0.78
C ILE A 87 -13.74 9.60 1.09
N ASN A 88 -14.38 9.45 2.24
CA ASN A 88 -15.34 10.41 2.79
C ASN A 88 -14.58 11.44 3.64
N LEU A 89 -14.33 12.62 3.07
CA LEU A 89 -13.52 13.68 3.68
C LEU A 89 -14.41 14.78 4.29
N PHE A 90 -14.48 14.82 5.61
CA PHE A 90 -15.37 15.69 6.37
C PHE A 90 -14.68 17.00 6.77
N SER A 91 -15.21 18.13 6.30
CA SER A 91 -14.70 19.46 6.68
C SER A 91 -15.22 19.93 8.05
N LYS A 92 -16.32 19.33 8.55
CA LYS A 92 -16.90 19.67 9.86
C LYS A 92 -16.75 18.50 10.83
N ARG A 93 -16.22 18.78 12.02
CA ARG A 93 -16.01 17.79 13.08
C ARG A 93 -17.32 17.10 13.51
N SER A 94 -18.42 17.84 13.56
CA SER A 94 -19.74 17.29 13.93
C SER A 94 -20.22 16.21 12.96
N GLN A 95 -20.02 16.39 11.65
CA GLN A 95 -20.40 15.42 10.62
C GLN A 95 -19.50 14.18 10.67
N PHE A 96 -18.19 14.35 10.88
CA PHE A 96 -17.28 13.22 11.11
C PHE A 96 -17.67 12.42 12.35
N ASN A 97 -17.98 13.11 13.46
CA ASN A 97 -18.42 12.46 14.70
C ASN A 97 -19.75 11.72 14.52
N GLN A 98 -20.64 12.20 13.65
CA GLN A 98 -21.86 11.47 13.30
C GLN A 98 -21.54 10.18 12.55
N ALA A 99 -20.71 10.25 11.50
CA ALA A 99 -20.28 9.05 10.75
C ALA A 99 -19.59 8.02 11.66
N LYS A 100 -18.76 8.46 12.61
CA LYS A 100 -18.18 7.60 13.64
C LYS A 100 -19.23 6.86 14.47
N LYS A 101 -20.28 7.57 14.93
CA LYS A 101 -21.36 6.98 15.73
C LYS A 101 -22.13 5.95 14.92
N GLU A 102 -22.46 6.26 13.67
CA GLU A 102 -23.15 5.35 12.75
C GLU A 102 -22.33 4.08 12.46
N ALA A 103 -20.99 4.20 12.42
CA ALA A 103 -20.07 3.09 12.25
C ALA A 103 -19.69 2.36 13.57
N ASN A 104 -20.24 2.76 14.73
CA ASN A 104 -19.86 2.25 16.05
C ASN A 104 -18.36 2.37 16.38
N VAL A 105 -17.69 3.42 15.88
CA VAL A 105 -16.25 3.68 16.09
C VAL A 105 -16.06 4.71 17.20
N THR A 106 -15.36 4.34 18.28
CA THR A 106 -15.24 5.19 19.48
C THR A 106 -13.84 5.81 19.66
N VAL A 107 -12.77 5.11 19.27
CA VAL A 107 -11.39 5.45 19.68
C VAL A 107 -10.73 6.54 18.81
N THR A 108 -10.92 6.52 17.49
CA THR A 108 -10.17 7.43 16.59
C THR A 108 -10.64 8.89 16.60
N HIS A 109 -9.73 9.84 16.46
CA HIS A 109 -10.05 11.27 16.39
C HIS A 109 -9.96 11.86 14.98
N THR A 110 -9.35 11.19 14.02
CA THR A 110 -8.94 11.80 12.74
C THR A 110 -9.38 11.01 11.53
N GLY A 111 -9.39 9.68 11.59
CA GLY A 111 -9.88 8.84 10.50
C GLY A 111 -10.17 7.40 10.90
N PHE A 112 -10.92 6.69 10.07
CA PHE A 112 -11.05 5.23 10.16
C PHE A 112 -11.42 4.63 8.81
N TYR A 113 -10.91 3.44 8.54
CA TYR A 113 -11.40 2.53 7.52
C TYR A 113 -12.53 1.67 8.07
N SER A 114 -13.60 1.50 7.29
CA SER A 114 -14.71 0.61 7.62
C SER A 114 -14.64 -0.66 6.76
N PRO A 115 -14.34 -1.84 7.35
CA PRO A 115 -14.38 -3.11 6.62
C PRO A 115 -15.78 -3.44 6.06
N ALA A 116 -16.84 -2.96 6.71
CA ALA A 116 -18.22 -3.23 6.32
C ALA A 116 -18.61 -2.52 5.02
N THR A 117 -18.20 -1.26 4.86
CA THR A 117 -18.51 -0.46 3.66
C THR A 117 -17.35 -0.42 2.66
N LYS A 118 -16.13 -0.79 3.09
CA LYS A 118 -14.88 -0.67 2.33
C LYS A 118 -14.54 0.79 1.96
N GLU A 119 -14.85 1.71 2.88
CA GLU A 119 -14.66 3.14 2.69
C GLU A 119 -13.77 3.72 3.80
N CYS A 120 -13.04 4.77 3.47
CA CYS A 120 -12.25 5.55 4.42
C CYS A 120 -13.04 6.78 4.84
N PHE A 121 -13.06 7.08 6.14
CA PHE A 121 -13.72 8.25 6.71
C PHE A 121 -12.66 9.11 7.39
N VAL A 122 -12.47 10.35 6.94
CA VAL A 122 -11.37 11.20 7.43
C VAL A 122 -11.87 12.61 7.73
N PHE A 123 -11.47 13.15 8.88
CA PHE A 123 -11.65 14.56 9.19
C PHE A 123 -10.56 15.39 8.51
N LYS A 124 -10.98 16.43 7.77
CA LYS A 124 -10.09 17.35 7.04
C LYS A 124 -9.45 18.38 7.97
N GLY A 125 -8.61 17.91 8.89
CA GLY A 125 -7.75 18.74 9.73
C GLY A 125 -6.36 18.97 9.12
N GLU A 126 -5.45 19.51 9.93
CA GLU A 126 -4.02 19.48 9.62
C GLU A 126 -3.55 18.03 9.47
N GLY A 127 -2.66 17.77 8.49
CA GLY A 127 -2.12 16.43 8.27
C GLY A 127 -3.11 15.39 7.73
N PHE A 128 -4.30 15.79 7.25
CA PHE A 128 -5.31 14.84 6.77
C PHE A 128 -4.82 13.88 5.67
N GLN A 129 -3.82 14.27 4.87
CA GLN A 129 -3.23 13.38 3.85
C GLN A 129 -2.52 12.19 4.49
N HIS A 130 -1.83 12.37 5.62
CA HIS A 130 -1.21 11.29 6.38
C HIS A 130 -2.27 10.29 6.86
N VAL A 131 -3.39 10.81 7.38
CA VAL A 131 -4.53 10.01 7.82
C VAL A 131 -5.15 9.25 6.64
N ILE A 132 -5.33 9.89 5.47
CA ILE A 132 -5.81 9.18 4.27
C ILE A 132 -4.85 8.06 3.89
N ASN A 133 -3.53 8.29 3.92
CA ASN A 133 -2.56 7.27 3.59
C ASN A 133 -2.66 6.07 4.55
N HIS A 134 -2.85 6.32 5.85
CA HIS A 134 -3.11 5.29 6.86
C HIS A 134 -4.35 4.46 6.53
N GLU A 135 -5.50 5.10 6.34
CA GLU A 135 -6.77 4.38 6.14
C GLU A 135 -6.81 3.63 4.80
N VAL A 136 -6.17 4.18 3.76
CA VAL A 136 -6.05 3.52 2.46
C VAL A 136 -5.17 2.26 2.56
N SER A 137 -4.14 2.27 3.40
CA SER A 137 -3.32 1.09 3.68
C SER A 137 -4.17 -0.06 4.21
N HIS A 138 -5.08 0.21 5.14
CA HIS A 138 -6.05 -0.79 5.61
C HIS A 138 -6.97 -1.28 4.48
N LEU A 139 -7.49 -0.38 3.63
CA LEU A 139 -8.31 -0.79 2.49
C LEU A 139 -7.58 -1.79 1.60
N PHE A 140 -6.33 -1.50 1.23
CA PHE A 140 -5.53 -2.41 0.39
C PHE A 140 -5.17 -3.70 1.10
N MET A 141 -4.83 -3.66 2.39
CA MET A 141 -4.60 -4.86 3.19
C MET A 141 -5.83 -5.79 3.18
N HIS A 142 -7.01 -5.24 3.48
CA HIS A 142 -8.25 -6.01 3.56
C HIS A 142 -8.74 -6.47 2.18
N PHE A 143 -8.43 -5.74 1.11
CA PHE A 143 -8.69 -6.19 -0.27
C PHE A 143 -7.93 -7.48 -0.62
N GLN A 144 -6.73 -7.68 -0.07
CA GLN A 144 -5.97 -8.91 -0.33
C GLN A 144 -6.68 -10.16 0.20
N ASN A 145 -7.66 -9.99 1.11
CA ASN A 145 -8.51 -11.05 1.67
C ASN A 145 -7.69 -12.16 2.33
N VAL A 146 -6.62 -11.77 3.02
CA VAL A 146 -5.82 -12.71 3.82
C VAL A 146 -6.63 -13.07 5.06
N LYS A 147 -6.92 -14.36 5.24
CA LYS A 147 -7.87 -14.89 6.23
C LYS A 147 -7.67 -14.29 7.63
N ARG A 148 -6.42 -14.06 8.05
CA ARG A 148 -6.04 -13.40 9.31
C ARG A 148 -4.68 -12.73 9.20
N MET A 149 -4.63 -11.50 8.69
CA MET A 149 -3.39 -10.72 8.81
C MET A 149 -3.18 -10.30 10.28
N PRO A 150 -1.99 -10.49 10.87
CA PRO A 150 -1.68 -9.99 12.21
C PRO A 150 -1.81 -8.46 12.29
N ARG A 151 -2.30 -7.96 13.43
CA ARG A 151 -2.52 -6.53 13.66
C ARG A 151 -1.25 -5.70 13.53
N TRP A 152 -0.11 -6.24 13.97
CA TRP A 152 1.18 -5.53 13.83
C TRP A 152 1.57 -5.29 12.37
N VAL A 153 1.14 -6.15 11.43
CA VAL A 153 1.39 -5.95 10.01
C VAL A 153 0.44 -4.90 9.45
N ASP A 154 -0.86 -5.01 9.77
CA ASP A 154 -1.90 -4.09 9.30
C ASP A 154 -1.61 -2.64 9.76
N GLU A 155 -1.45 -2.45 11.07
CA GLU A 155 -1.14 -1.15 11.66
C GLU A 155 0.30 -0.70 11.35
N GLY A 156 1.28 -1.60 11.39
CA GLY A 156 2.68 -1.25 11.12
C GLY A 156 2.91 -0.76 9.70
N LEU A 157 2.23 -1.33 8.71
CA LEU A 157 2.26 -0.82 7.34
C LEU A 157 1.47 0.48 7.19
N ALA A 158 0.29 0.59 7.81
CA ALA A 158 -0.48 1.83 7.77
C ALA A 158 0.33 3.01 8.32
N GLU A 159 0.98 2.82 9.47
CA GLU A 159 1.93 3.76 10.06
C GLU A 159 3.16 4.02 9.19
N PHE A 160 3.68 2.99 8.52
CA PHE A 160 4.79 3.17 7.59
C PHE A 160 4.40 4.06 6.41
N PHE A 161 3.16 3.94 5.92
CA PHE A 161 2.65 4.73 4.81
C PHE A 161 2.16 6.13 5.19
N GLU A 162 1.92 6.43 6.48
CA GLU A 162 1.50 7.78 6.89
C GLU A 162 2.42 8.87 6.35
N GLU A 163 3.74 8.64 6.40
CA GLU A 163 4.79 9.59 6.05
C GLU A 163 5.20 9.56 4.57
N ILE A 164 4.39 8.97 3.69
CA ILE A 164 4.63 9.09 2.25
C ILE A 164 4.18 10.45 1.73
N TYR A 165 5.00 11.05 0.86
CA TYR A 165 4.69 12.34 0.25
C TYR A 165 5.29 12.44 -1.16
N VAL A 166 4.72 13.35 -1.95
CA VAL A 166 5.27 13.73 -3.25
C VAL A 166 6.21 14.92 -3.03
N GLY A 167 7.50 14.76 -3.32
CA GLY A 167 8.48 15.83 -3.24
C GLY A 167 8.37 16.82 -4.41
N ASP A 168 9.09 17.93 -4.32
CA ASP A 168 9.04 19.02 -5.32
C ASP A 168 9.48 18.59 -6.72
N ASN A 169 10.37 17.60 -6.81
CA ASN A 169 10.78 16.98 -8.07
C ASN A 169 9.75 15.97 -8.62
N GLY A 170 8.62 15.82 -7.95
CA GLY A 170 7.59 14.85 -8.26
C GLY A 170 7.93 13.41 -7.87
N ALA A 171 9.08 13.10 -7.27
CA ALA A 171 9.34 11.75 -6.77
C ALA A 171 8.52 11.48 -5.49
N ILE A 172 8.25 10.20 -5.22
CA ILE A 172 7.59 9.79 -3.98
C ILE A 172 8.67 9.42 -2.96
N TYR A 173 8.53 9.97 -1.77
CA TYR A 173 9.42 9.76 -0.64
C TYR A 173 8.64 9.21 0.54
N ILE A 174 9.35 8.57 1.46
CA ILE A 174 8.82 8.07 2.74
C ILE A 174 9.73 8.59 3.84
N ASN A 175 9.22 9.44 4.73
CA ASN A 175 9.99 9.89 5.88
C ASN A 175 9.97 8.85 7.00
N ALA A 176 11.06 8.81 7.77
CA ALA A 176 11.03 8.12 9.06
C ALA A 176 10.20 8.94 10.05
N GLN A 177 9.58 8.27 11.03
CA GLN A 177 8.86 8.89 12.14
C GLN A 177 9.78 8.94 13.37
N PRO A 178 10.64 9.98 13.53
CA PRO A 178 11.69 10.00 14.56
C PRO A 178 11.13 9.88 15.97
N GLY A 179 9.94 10.41 16.24
CA GLY A 179 9.28 10.28 17.55
C GLY A 179 8.95 8.82 17.91
N ARG A 180 8.46 8.02 16.96
CA ARG A 180 8.20 6.58 17.17
C ARG A 180 9.49 5.81 17.37
N LEU A 181 10.50 6.09 16.52
CA LEU A 181 11.80 5.44 16.63
C LEU A 181 12.49 5.78 17.95
N GLN A 182 12.36 7.01 18.45
CA GLN A 182 12.88 7.42 19.75
C GLN A 182 12.19 6.66 20.90
N ARG A 183 10.87 6.54 20.87
CA ARG A 183 10.13 5.74 21.86
C ARG A 183 10.50 4.26 21.80
N MET A 184 10.74 3.71 20.61
CA MET A 184 11.27 2.34 20.47
C MET A 184 12.62 2.17 21.18
N LYS A 185 13.53 3.15 21.06
CA LYS A 185 14.80 3.14 21.80
C LYS A 185 14.58 3.17 23.31
N GLU A 186 13.62 3.97 23.77
CA GLU A 186 13.24 4.04 25.19
C GLU A 186 12.68 2.70 25.68
N TYR A 187 11.83 2.02 24.90
CA TYR A 187 11.31 0.70 25.25
C TYR A 187 12.42 -0.36 25.34
N VAL A 188 13.41 -0.30 24.45
CA VAL A 188 14.59 -1.17 24.50
C VAL A 188 15.44 -0.88 25.73
N ARG A 189 15.77 0.39 25.98
CA ARG A 189 16.58 0.82 27.13
C ARG A 189 15.92 0.45 28.46
N ASP A 190 14.62 0.65 28.57
CA ASP A 190 13.85 0.40 29.79
C ASP A 190 13.49 -1.10 29.97
N GLY A 191 13.90 -1.97 29.04
CA GLY A 191 13.60 -3.41 29.09
C GLY A 191 12.14 -3.78 28.83
N LYS A 192 11.34 -2.86 28.26
CA LYS A 192 9.90 -3.05 28.00
C LYS A 192 9.61 -3.84 26.72
N LEU A 193 10.58 -3.98 25.83
CA LEU A 193 10.39 -4.74 24.60
C LEU A 193 10.48 -6.25 24.86
N ASP A 194 9.31 -6.89 24.87
CA ASP A 194 9.13 -8.33 24.68
C ASP A 194 8.41 -8.60 23.36
N LEU A 195 9.15 -9.14 22.38
CA LEU A 195 8.64 -9.38 21.04
C LEU A 195 7.70 -10.59 21.00
N TYR A 196 7.88 -11.59 21.88
CA TYR A 196 7.00 -12.76 21.90
C TYR A 196 5.62 -12.35 22.40
N ASP A 197 5.55 -11.62 23.50
CA ASP A 197 4.29 -11.12 24.06
C ASP A 197 3.58 -10.16 23.09
N PHE A 198 4.35 -9.25 22.47
CA PHE A 198 3.82 -8.33 21.47
C PHE A 198 3.19 -9.07 20.27
N LEU A 199 3.89 -10.09 19.73
CA LEU A 199 3.42 -10.84 18.56
C LEU A 199 2.32 -11.86 18.88
N SER A 200 2.19 -12.28 20.13
CA SER A 200 1.17 -13.24 20.56
C SER A 200 -0.20 -12.58 20.76
N GLU A 201 -0.25 -11.29 21.06
CA GLU A 201 -1.49 -10.54 21.21
C GLU A 201 -2.03 -10.04 19.86
N GLN A 202 -3.06 -10.72 19.35
CA GLN A 202 -3.71 -10.40 18.08
C GLN A 202 -5.19 -10.02 18.23
N THR A 203 -5.71 -9.93 19.45
CA THR A 203 -7.12 -9.65 19.69
C THR A 203 -7.42 -8.16 19.62
N ASN A 204 -8.62 -7.82 19.14
CA ASN A 204 -9.11 -6.43 19.19
C ASN A 204 -9.14 -5.89 20.63
N ALA A 205 -9.43 -6.75 21.61
CA ALA A 205 -9.44 -6.34 23.02
C ALA A 205 -8.05 -5.92 23.49
N GLY A 206 -7.00 -6.68 23.16
CA GLY A 206 -5.63 -6.34 23.52
C GLY A 206 -5.12 -5.09 22.81
N TRP A 207 -5.42 -4.93 21.52
CA TRP A 207 -5.00 -3.76 20.73
C TRP A 207 -5.78 -2.48 21.07
N ASN A 208 -7.00 -2.58 21.58
CA ASN A 208 -7.81 -1.40 21.95
C ASN A 208 -7.63 -0.93 23.40
N LYS A 209 -6.69 -1.53 24.15
CA LYS A 209 -6.30 -1.02 25.47
C LYS A 209 -5.60 0.32 25.31
N LYS A 210 -6.24 1.40 25.79
CA LYS A 210 -5.77 2.77 25.58
C LYS A 210 -4.37 3.00 26.15
N GLU A 211 -4.02 2.32 27.23
CA GLU A 211 -2.74 2.47 27.92
C GLU A 211 -1.57 1.86 27.12
N GLU A 212 -1.86 0.85 26.29
CA GLU A 212 -0.86 0.12 25.50
C GLU A 212 -0.86 0.51 24.02
N LEU A 213 -1.84 1.30 23.57
CA LEU A 213 -2.04 1.65 22.16
C LEU A 213 -0.78 2.28 21.55
N THR A 214 -0.24 3.32 22.18
CA THR A 214 0.97 3.99 21.69
C THR A 214 2.14 3.02 21.57
N PHE A 215 2.38 2.18 22.58
CA PHE A 215 3.44 1.17 22.55
C PHE A 215 3.25 0.20 21.38
N ARG A 216 2.03 -0.31 21.17
CA ARG A 216 1.76 -1.30 20.12
C ARG A 216 1.99 -0.74 18.72
N TYR A 217 1.52 0.47 18.46
CA TYR A 217 1.71 1.14 17.17
C TYR A 217 3.17 1.51 16.92
N ASP A 218 3.89 1.98 17.95
CA ASP A 218 5.32 2.26 17.85
C ASP A 218 6.15 1.02 17.53
N VAL A 219 5.89 -0.10 18.23
CA VAL A 219 6.59 -1.37 17.99
C VAL A 219 6.25 -1.94 16.61
N ALA A 220 4.97 -1.88 16.20
CA ALA A 220 4.54 -2.30 14.87
C ALA A 220 5.26 -1.52 13.76
N TYR A 221 5.24 -0.18 13.85
CA TYR A 221 5.96 0.70 12.93
C TYR A 221 7.46 0.41 12.92
N ALA A 222 8.10 0.35 14.09
CA ALA A 222 9.54 0.16 14.20
C ALA A 222 9.99 -1.21 13.68
N LEU A 223 9.17 -2.25 13.85
CA LEU A 223 9.43 -3.58 13.30
C LEU A 223 9.36 -3.57 11.77
N VAL A 224 8.31 -3.01 11.17
CA VAL A 224 8.18 -2.85 9.72
C VAL A 224 9.34 -2.01 9.17
N TYR A 225 9.62 -0.86 9.79
CA TYR A 225 10.71 0.02 9.40
C TYR A 225 12.06 -0.69 9.43
N TYR A 226 12.34 -1.46 10.48
CA TYR A 226 13.58 -2.25 10.60
C TYR A 226 13.70 -3.27 9.48
N ILE A 227 12.63 -4.03 9.18
CA ILE A 227 12.62 -5.03 8.10
C ILE A 227 12.93 -4.34 6.76
N VAL A 228 12.19 -3.26 6.44
CA VAL A 228 12.35 -2.54 5.18
C VAL A 228 13.74 -1.92 5.04
N LYS A 229 14.32 -1.40 6.12
CA LYS A 229 15.66 -0.78 6.10
C LYS A 229 16.80 -1.79 6.01
N THR A 230 16.68 -2.95 6.64
CA THR A 230 17.77 -3.92 6.72
C THR A 230 17.72 -4.95 5.60
N ASN A 231 16.54 -5.46 5.29
CA ASN A 231 16.34 -6.39 4.19
C ASN A 231 14.89 -6.33 3.67
N PRO A 232 14.58 -5.44 2.72
CA PRO A 232 13.21 -5.25 2.24
C PRO A 232 12.63 -6.50 1.58
N GLN A 233 13.44 -7.46 1.14
CA GLN A 233 12.93 -8.71 0.56
C GLN A 233 12.30 -9.62 1.62
N PHE A 234 12.70 -9.49 2.89
CA PHE A 234 12.16 -10.32 3.98
C PHE A 234 10.67 -10.09 4.21
N ILE A 235 10.15 -8.89 3.92
CA ILE A 235 8.73 -8.60 4.12
C ILE A 235 7.84 -9.52 3.26
N ASN A 236 8.25 -9.80 2.01
CA ASN A 236 7.51 -10.68 1.11
C ASN A 236 7.51 -12.13 1.62
N HIS A 237 8.64 -12.60 2.14
CA HIS A 237 8.74 -13.95 2.72
C HIS A 237 7.91 -14.09 4.00
N ILE A 238 7.93 -13.08 4.88
CA ILE A 238 7.10 -13.04 6.07
C ILE A 238 5.62 -13.07 5.66
N PHE A 239 5.23 -12.26 4.68
CA PHE A 239 3.83 -12.11 4.28
C PHE A 239 3.31 -13.37 3.60
N SER A 240 4.10 -13.98 2.72
CA SER A 240 3.77 -15.29 2.14
C SER A 240 3.56 -16.34 3.23
N ALA A 241 4.44 -16.38 4.24
CA ALA A 241 4.28 -17.31 5.36
C ALA A 241 3.01 -17.04 6.18
N LEU A 242 2.65 -15.78 6.40
CA LEU A 242 1.40 -15.40 7.09
C LEU A 242 0.16 -15.76 6.26
N GLN A 243 0.23 -15.67 4.93
CA GLN A 243 -0.84 -16.12 4.02
C GLN A 243 -1.03 -17.65 4.07
N ASP A 244 0.03 -18.40 4.35
CA ASP A 244 0.03 -19.85 4.55
C ASP A 244 -0.30 -20.25 6.00
N ASP A 245 -1.04 -19.39 6.72
CA ASP A 245 -1.53 -19.60 8.09
C ASP A 245 -0.42 -19.82 9.15
N LYS A 246 0.84 -19.43 8.89
CA LYS A 246 1.90 -19.45 9.92
C LYS A 246 1.69 -18.35 10.95
N SER A 247 2.12 -18.59 12.19
CA SER A 247 2.12 -17.57 13.23
C SER A 247 3.12 -16.45 12.91
N SER A 248 2.94 -15.26 13.49
CA SER A 248 3.93 -14.17 13.38
C SER A 248 5.32 -14.59 13.82
N VAL A 249 5.40 -15.40 14.88
CA VAL A 249 6.65 -15.92 15.43
C VAL A 249 7.35 -16.82 14.43
N ASP A 250 6.62 -17.76 13.82
CA ASP A 250 7.17 -18.68 12.82
C ASP A 250 7.57 -17.93 11.54
N ALA A 251 6.71 -17.03 11.06
CA ALA A 251 6.96 -16.25 9.84
C ALA A 251 8.24 -15.39 9.96
N LEU A 252 8.43 -14.73 11.10
CA LEU A 252 9.67 -13.98 11.39
C LEU A 252 10.86 -14.92 11.62
N GLY A 253 10.65 -16.06 12.26
CA GLY A 253 11.67 -17.09 12.47
C GLY A 253 12.25 -17.64 11.16
N LEU A 254 11.44 -17.77 10.11
CA LEU A 254 11.91 -18.24 8.79
C LEU A 254 13.01 -17.34 8.19
N VAL A 255 12.92 -16.02 8.40
CA VAL A 255 13.85 -15.06 7.80
C VAL A 255 14.96 -14.62 8.76
N TYR A 256 14.72 -14.68 10.07
CA TYR A 256 15.69 -14.28 11.12
C TYR A 256 16.27 -15.46 11.91
N SER A 257 16.05 -16.69 11.43
CA SER A 257 16.39 -17.97 12.08
C SER A 257 15.55 -18.30 13.32
N ASN A 258 15.34 -17.36 14.23
CA ASN A 258 14.36 -17.46 15.31
C ASN A 258 14.02 -16.07 15.91
N LEU A 259 13.02 -16.03 16.79
CA LEU A 259 12.53 -14.79 17.39
C LEU A 259 13.52 -14.15 18.36
N GLU A 260 14.29 -14.94 19.11
CA GLU A 260 15.28 -14.43 20.07
C GLU A 260 16.40 -13.66 19.34
N ILE A 261 16.89 -14.20 18.22
CA ILE A 261 17.87 -13.55 17.35
C ILE A 261 17.29 -12.24 16.79
N LEU A 262 16.04 -12.24 16.31
CA LEU A 262 15.39 -11.01 15.85
C LEU A 262 15.29 -9.97 16.98
N GLN A 263 14.83 -10.36 18.16
CA GLN A 263 14.73 -9.46 19.30
C GLN A 263 16.09 -8.86 19.68
N ASN A 264 17.16 -9.67 19.71
CA ASN A 264 18.50 -9.20 19.99
C ASN A 264 18.99 -8.22 18.90
N ARG A 265 18.72 -8.50 17.63
CA ARG A 265 19.03 -7.58 16.53
C ARG A 265 18.27 -6.25 16.62
N LEU A 266 16.98 -6.29 16.97
CA LEU A 266 16.18 -5.07 17.20
C LEU A 266 16.72 -4.27 18.38
N LYS A 267 17.05 -4.93 19.51
CA LYS A 267 17.64 -4.27 20.68
C LYS A 267 18.99 -3.62 20.34
N LEU A 268 19.81 -4.23 19.49
CA LEU A 268 21.06 -3.63 19.03
C LEU A 268 20.83 -2.45 18.07
N TYR A 269 19.87 -2.58 17.14
CA TYR A 269 19.55 -1.54 16.17
C TYR A 269 18.94 -0.29 16.82
N TYR A 270 18.13 -0.49 17.86
CA TYR A 270 17.44 0.57 18.61
C TYR A 270 18.11 0.86 19.97
N ARG A 271 19.41 0.60 20.11
CA ARG A 271 20.18 1.00 21.29
C ARG A 271 20.45 2.51 21.34
#